data_AF-A0AA97A674-F1
#
_entry.id   AF-A0AA97A674-F1
#
_cell.length_a   1.000
_cell.length_b   1.000
_cell.length_c   1.000
_cell.angle_alpha   90.00
_cell.angle_beta   90.00
_cell.angle_gamma   90.00
#
_symmetry.space_group_name_H-M   'P 1'
#
loop_
_entity.id
_entity.type
_entity.pdbx_description
1 polymer ?
#
loop_
_entity_poly.entity_id
_entity_poly.type
_entity_poly.pdbx_seq_one_letter_code
_entity_poly.pdbx_strand_id
1 'polypeptide(L)'
;MLIALVFLGSIVIILENKSEEKSLRNPNHLNLTDEEMKEIYNNTRSLDPGLFDEKTTQETTIAFYGSVPSVGGKEAYEWRIKLERIVDSVQKDKDFQKYLEKNGGTVQYCGSTASGYICISINPQRVNELSQEDLENIQCLVNKYAFKEGIYNVPIVIEEFNGVPLLIGYTSIFDGLTTAFNNIVK
;
A
#
# COMPACT_ATOMS: atom_id res chain seq x y z
N MET A 1 6.39 41.09 -27.64
CA MET A 1 5.17 40.90 -28.44
C MET A 1 4.99 39.41 -28.67
N LEU A 2 3.85 38.89 -28.16
CA LEU A 2 3.12 37.65 -28.46
C LEU A 2 3.76 36.24 -28.43
N ILE A 3 2.99 35.39 -27.75
CA ILE A 3 2.98 33.95 -27.50
C ILE A 3 2.55 33.15 -28.75
N ALA A 4 3.01 31.89 -28.91
CA ALA A 4 2.15 30.68 -29.05
C ALA A 4 2.89 29.40 -29.48
N LEU A 5 2.57 28.32 -28.77
CA LEU A 5 2.79 26.88 -29.04
C LEU A 5 2.24 26.43 -30.41
N VAL A 6 2.70 25.28 -30.95
CA VAL A 6 1.88 24.05 -31.17
C VAL A 6 2.77 22.81 -31.39
N PHE A 7 2.32 21.73 -30.74
CA PHE A 7 2.59 20.29 -30.78
C PHE A 7 3.08 19.63 -32.08
N LEU A 8 3.82 18.51 -31.90
CA LEU A 8 3.76 17.22 -32.63
C LEU A 8 4.91 16.35 -32.04
N GLY A 9 4.76 15.15 -31.50
CA GLY A 9 3.66 14.21 -31.30
C GLY A 9 4.34 12.98 -30.70
N SER A 10 4.10 12.68 -29.42
CA SER A 10 4.70 11.51 -28.78
C SER A 10 3.93 10.27 -29.22
N ILE A 11 4.58 9.43 -30.01
CA ILE A 11 4.12 8.10 -30.38
C ILE A 11 3.96 7.29 -29.10
N VAL A 12 2.70 6.98 -28.76
CA VAL A 12 2.36 5.97 -27.76
C VAL A 12 2.61 4.61 -28.41
N ILE A 13 3.71 3.96 -28.05
CA ILE A 13 3.87 2.52 -28.31
C ILE A 13 3.14 1.80 -27.18
N ILE A 14 1.93 1.33 -27.47
CA ILE A 14 1.24 0.33 -26.67
C ILE A 14 1.98 -0.99 -26.88
N LEU A 15 2.89 -1.33 -25.98
CA LEU A 15 3.38 -2.71 -25.85
C LEU A 15 2.31 -3.50 -25.10
N GLU A 16 1.45 -4.19 -25.86
CA GLU A 16 0.69 -5.33 -25.36
C GLU A 16 1.66 -6.45 -24.96
N ASN A 17 2.26 -6.33 -23.78
CA ASN A 17 2.85 -7.47 -23.10
C ASN A 17 1.78 -8.06 -22.18
N LYS A 18 1.06 -9.07 -22.70
CA LYS A 18 0.55 -10.17 -21.86
C LYS A 18 1.77 -10.90 -21.29
N SER A 19 2.44 -10.34 -20.29
CA SER A 19 3.19 -11.16 -19.35
C SER A 19 2.24 -11.50 -18.23
N GLU A 20 2.20 -12.79 -17.88
CA GLU A 20 1.63 -13.23 -16.61
C GLU A 20 2.32 -12.41 -15.51
N GLU A 21 1.59 -11.46 -14.92
CA GLU A 21 2.02 -10.75 -13.73
C GLU A 21 1.97 -11.76 -12.57
N LYS A 22 2.94 -12.67 -12.54
CA LYS A 22 3.21 -13.54 -11.41
C LYS A 22 3.53 -12.60 -10.25
N SER A 23 2.54 -12.43 -9.38
CA SER A 23 2.62 -11.66 -8.16
C SER A 23 3.94 -11.93 -7.44
N LEU A 24 4.85 -10.96 -7.49
CA LEU A 24 6.10 -10.92 -6.72
C LEU A 24 5.84 -10.79 -5.19
N ARG A 25 4.57 -10.84 -4.75
CA ARG A 25 4.09 -10.53 -3.39
C ARG A 25 4.14 -11.71 -2.40
N ASN A 26 4.80 -12.80 -2.77
CA ASN A 26 4.96 -13.97 -1.91
C ASN A 26 6.41 -14.49 -2.01
N PRO A 27 7.23 -14.38 -0.95
CA PRO A 27 8.63 -14.83 -0.97
C PRO A 27 8.78 -16.33 -1.27
N ASN A 28 7.72 -17.13 -1.09
CA ASN A 28 7.72 -18.54 -1.49
C ASN A 28 7.84 -18.74 -3.02
N HIS A 29 7.73 -17.67 -3.83
CA HIS A 29 7.97 -17.71 -5.27
C HIS A 29 9.38 -17.27 -5.68
N LEU A 30 10.19 -16.75 -4.75
CA LEU A 30 11.51 -16.21 -5.03
C LEU A 30 12.66 -17.20 -4.79
N ASN A 31 12.38 -18.42 -4.27
CA ASN A 31 13.38 -19.45 -3.99
C ASN A 31 14.64 -18.90 -3.27
N LEU A 32 14.45 -18.02 -2.28
CA LEU A 32 15.54 -17.42 -1.51
C LEU A 32 16.16 -18.43 -0.54
N THR A 33 17.47 -18.35 -0.38
CA THR A 33 18.24 -19.09 0.62
C THR A 33 18.00 -18.53 2.04
N ASP A 34 18.35 -19.31 3.05
CA ASP A 34 18.25 -18.88 4.46
C ASP A 34 19.13 -17.65 4.75
N GLU A 35 20.31 -17.57 4.12
CA GLU A 35 21.21 -16.42 4.22
C GLU A 35 20.60 -15.15 3.62
N GLU A 36 20.00 -15.22 2.43
CA GLU A 36 19.32 -14.09 1.78
C GLU A 36 18.11 -13.63 2.62
N MET A 37 17.34 -14.57 3.16
CA MET A 37 16.23 -14.24 4.06
C MET A 37 16.72 -13.54 5.33
N LYS A 38 17.84 -13.99 5.91
CA LYS A 38 18.45 -13.36 7.07
C LYS A 38 18.91 -11.93 6.77
N GLU A 39 19.48 -11.70 5.60
CA GLU A 39 19.87 -10.35 5.15
C GLU A 39 18.65 -9.44 5.01
N ILE A 40 17.57 -9.92 4.38
CA ILE A 40 16.30 -9.16 4.27
C ILE A 40 15.77 -8.80 5.65
N TYR A 41 15.75 -9.73 6.59
CA TYR A 41 15.29 -9.44 7.95
C TYR A 41 16.16 -8.38 8.62
N ASN A 42 17.49 -8.49 8.56
CA ASN A 42 18.39 -7.51 9.17
C ASN A 42 18.25 -6.11 8.58
N ASN A 43 17.90 -6.02 7.29
CA ASN A 43 17.71 -4.75 6.58
C ASN A 43 16.27 -4.23 6.65
N THR A 44 15.33 -5.00 7.21
CA THR A 44 13.94 -4.58 7.36
C THR A 44 13.83 -3.52 8.46
N ARG A 45 13.48 -2.29 8.07
CA ARG A 45 13.20 -1.20 9.01
C ARG A 45 12.11 -1.60 10.00
N SER A 46 12.40 -1.42 11.29
CA SER A 46 11.43 -1.58 12.38
C SER A 46 10.21 -0.68 12.20
N LEU A 47 9.08 -1.18 12.68
CA LEU A 47 7.84 -0.44 12.75
C LEU A 47 7.84 0.43 13.99
N ASP A 48 7.51 1.70 13.79
CA ASP A 48 7.46 2.71 14.85
C ASP A 48 6.02 3.21 14.96
N PRO A 49 5.31 2.89 16.06
CA PRO A 49 3.96 3.38 16.29
C PRO A 49 3.84 4.91 16.27
N GLY A 50 4.90 5.64 16.63
CA GLY A 50 4.89 7.10 16.63
C GLY A 50 4.64 7.69 15.24
N LEU A 51 5.17 7.07 14.18
CA LEU A 51 4.94 7.49 12.79
C LEU A 51 3.48 7.29 12.35
N PHE A 52 2.78 6.36 12.99
CA PHE A 52 1.35 6.14 12.76
C PHE A 52 0.52 7.14 13.57
N ASP A 53 0.88 7.39 14.83
CA ASP A 53 0.19 8.35 15.68
C ASP A 53 0.22 9.78 15.11
N GLU A 54 1.31 10.17 14.43
CA GLU A 54 1.39 11.44 13.69
C GLU A 54 0.24 11.64 12.70
N LYS A 55 -0.30 10.57 12.11
CA LYS A 55 -1.43 10.65 11.17
C LYS A 55 -2.71 11.14 11.83
N THR A 56 -2.90 10.93 13.13
CA THR A 56 -4.10 11.40 13.86
C THR A 56 -4.23 12.92 13.90
N THR A 57 -3.13 13.64 13.67
CA THR A 57 -3.06 15.11 13.73
C THR A 57 -3.04 15.80 12.37
N GLN A 58 -3.02 15.03 11.27
CA GLN A 58 -2.98 15.61 9.93
C GLN A 58 -4.38 16.04 9.50
N GLU A 59 -4.52 17.27 8.99
CA GLU A 59 -5.81 17.82 8.54
C GLU A 59 -6.47 16.99 7.44
N THR A 60 -5.67 16.23 6.69
CA THR A 60 -6.14 15.39 5.59
C THR A 60 -6.60 14.00 6.05
N THR A 61 -6.44 13.67 7.33
CA THR A 61 -6.90 12.41 7.89
C THR A 61 -8.41 12.49 8.16
N ILE A 62 -9.17 11.64 7.47
CA ILE A 62 -10.63 11.55 7.57
C ILE A 62 -11.01 10.59 8.71
N ALA A 63 -10.35 9.43 8.75
CA ALA A 63 -10.59 8.43 9.78
C ALA A 63 -9.31 7.63 10.08
N PHE A 64 -9.24 7.12 11.31
CA PHE A 64 -8.08 6.45 11.83
C PHE A 64 -8.49 5.31 12.77
N TYR A 65 -7.90 4.14 12.60
CA TYR A 65 -8.25 2.94 13.35
C TYR A 65 -7.01 2.10 13.66
N GLY A 66 -7.08 1.34 14.76
CA GLY A 66 -6.09 0.33 15.10
C GLY A 66 -4.78 0.88 15.66
N SER A 67 -3.73 0.07 15.63
CA SER A 67 -2.40 0.41 16.15
C SER A 67 -1.29 -0.30 15.38
N VAL A 68 -0.23 0.41 15.06
CA VAL A 68 1.00 -0.21 14.53
C VAL A 68 1.76 -0.88 15.68
N PRO A 69 2.23 -2.13 15.53
CA PRO A 69 3.06 -2.78 16.53
C PRO A 69 4.49 -2.23 16.53
N SER A 70 5.13 -2.23 17.69
CA SER A 70 6.56 -1.90 17.81
C SER A 70 7.39 -3.18 17.64
N VAL A 71 7.74 -3.52 16.40
CA VAL A 71 8.46 -4.75 16.03
C VAL A 71 9.55 -4.48 15.00
N GLY A 72 10.58 -5.32 14.96
CA GLY A 72 11.73 -5.19 14.05
C GLY A 72 12.05 -6.47 13.29
N GLY A 73 12.96 -6.37 12.33
CA GLY A 73 13.53 -7.52 11.63
C GLY A 73 12.48 -8.42 10.96
N LYS A 74 12.54 -9.73 11.26
CA LYS A 74 11.63 -10.74 10.72
C LYS A 74 10.15 -10.42 10.99
N GLU A 75 9.81 -9.98 12.19
CA GLU A 75 8.41 -9.70 12.57
C GLU A 75 7.86 -8.49 11.81
N ALA A 76 8.67 -7.45 11.62
CA ALA A 76 8.31 -6.29 10.80
C ALA A 76 8.12 -6.68 9.33
N TYR A 77 8.96 -7.60 8.81
CA TYR A 77 8.83 -8.12 7.45
C TYR A 77 7.53 -8.91 7.29
N GLU A 78 7.29 -9.89 8.17
CA GLU A 78 6.08 -10.71 8.15
C GLU A 78 4.81 -9.87 8.29
N TRP A 79 4.85 -8.82 9.12
CA TRP A 79 3.76 -7.85 9.25
C TRP A 79 3.44 -7.18 7.91
N ARG A 80 4.44 -6.66 7.20
CA ARG A 80 4.25 -6.02 5.89
C ARG A 80 3.63 -6.97 4.87
N ILE A 81 4.12 -8.22 4.81
CA ILE A 81 3.57 -9.23 3.91
C ILE A 81 2.10 -9.53 4.25
N LYS A 82 1.73 -9.60 5.53
CA LYS A 82 0.32 -9.75 5.94
C LYS A 82 -0.54 -8.58 5.47
N LEU A 83 -0.06 -7.33 5.63
CA LEU A 83 -0.79 -6.15 5.16
C LEU A 83 -0.99 -6.16 3.65
N GLU A 84 0.02 -6.55 2.87
CA GLU A 84 -0.10 -6.70 1.42
C GLU A 84 -1.16 -7.73 1.04
N ARG A 85 -1.19 -8.90 1.71
CA ARG A 85 -2.23 -9.91 1.49
C ARG A 85 -3.64 -9.42 1.86
N ILE A 86 -3.76 -8.61 2.91
CA ILE A 86 -5.03 -7.97 3.30
C ILE A 86 -5.48 -7.03 2.19
N VAL A 87 -4.61 -6.11 1.74
CA VAL A 87 -4.90 -5.17 0.66
C VAL A 87 -5.32 -5.90 -0.61
N ASP A 88 -4.57 -6.93 -1.02
CA ASP A 88 -4.88 -7.74 -2.20
C ASP A 88 -6.27 -8.36 -2.13
N SER A 89 -6.67 -8.79 -0.94
CA SER A 89 -7.98 -9.41 -0.71
C SER A 89 -9.10 -8.37 -0.66
N VAL A 90 -8.88 -7.25 0.03
CA VAL A 90 -9.81 -6.11 0.09
C VAL A 90 -10.07 -5.56 -1.31
N GLN A 91 -9.02 -5.32 -2.10
CA GLN A 91 -9.11 -4.86 -3.48
C GLN A 91 -9.76 -5.86 -4.45
N LYS A 92 -10.06 -7.10 -4.03
CA LYS A 92 -10.81 -8.09 -4.81
C LYS A 92 -12.22 -8.32 -4.27
N ASP A 93 -12.54 -7.81 -3.08
CA ASP A 93 -13.87 -7.92 -2.47
C ASP A 93 -14.87 -7.06 -3.27
N LYS A 94 -16.02 -7.65 -3.62
CA LYS A 94 -17.06 -6.99 -4.41
C LYS A 94 -17.68 -5.80 -3.68
N ASP A 95 -17.80 -5.89 -2.36
CA ASP A 95 -18.35 -4.81 -1.54
C ASP A 95 -17.38 -3.65 -1.44
N PHE A 96 -16.07 -3.92 -1.51
CA PHE A 96 -15.06 -2.87 -1.59
C PHE A 96 -14.93 -2.28 -3.00
N GLN A 97 -15.14 -3.09 -4.06
CA GLN A 97 -15.07 -2.61 -5.45
C GLN A 97 -15.96 -1.39 -5.71
N LYS A 98 -17.13 -1.30 -5.08
CA LYS A 98 -18.06 -0.17 -5.27
C LYS A 98 -17.48 1.17 -4.82
N TYR A 99 -16.52 1.14 -3.90
CA TYR A 99 -15.83 2.34 -3.41
C TYR A 99 -14.69 2.77 -4.33
N LEU A 100 -14.16 1.90 -5.18
CA LEU A 100 -13.02 2.24 -6.04
C LEU A 100 -13.40 3.21 -7.16
N GLU A 101 -12.55 4.21 -7.40
CA GLU A 101 -12.73 5.26 -8.41
C GLU A 101 -12.93 4.68 -9.82
N LYS A 102 -12.18 3.63 -10.18
CA LYS A 102 -12.33 2.92 -11.46
C LYS A 102 -13.74 2.34 -11.69
N ASN A 103 -14.53 2.15 -10.63
CA ASN A 103 -15.89 1.66 -10.65
C ASN A 103 -16.91 2.77 -10.30
N GLY A 104 -16.48 4.04 -10.30
CA GLY A 104 -17.33 5.19 -9.98
C GLY A 104 -17.38 5.59 -8.51
N GLY A 105 -16.65 4.92 -7.62
CA GLY A 105 -16.59 5.25 -6.18
C GLY A 105 -15.60 6.37 -5.82
N THR A 106 -15.44 6.65 -4.52
CA THR A 106 -14.65 7.78 -3.99
C THR A 106 -13.19 7.43 -3.66
N VAL A 107 -12.87 6.14 -3.48
CA VAL A 107 -11.53 5.65 -3.12
C VAL A 107 -10.64 5.61 -4.37
N GLN A 108 -9.62 6.47 -4.37
CA GLN A 108 -8.62 6.53 -5.43
C GLN A 108 -7.51 5.48 -5.26
N TYR A 109 -7.16 5.18 -4.00
CA TYR A 109 -6.08 4.24 -3.69
C TYR A 109 -6.37 3.45 -2.41
N CYS A 110 -5.93 2.19 -2.38
CA CYS A 110 -5.92 1.35 -1.18
C CYS A 110 -4.61 0.56 -1.18
N GLY A 111 -3.78 0.67 -0.15
CA GLY A 111 -2.49 -0.01 -0.12
C GLY A 111 -1.87 -0.08 1.26
N SER A 112 -0.81 -0.88 1.41
CA SER A 112 -0.02 -0.93 2.64
C SER A 112 1.13 0.08 2.58
N THR A 113 1.56 0.56 3.74
CA THR A 113 2.67 1.51 3.86
C THR A 113 3.89 0.85 4.50
N ALA A 114 5.08 1.38 4.21
CA ALA A 114 6.30 0.94 4.89
C ALA A 114 6.25 1.17 6.42
N SER A 115 5.44 2.14 6.87
CA SER A 115 5.18 2.43 8.28
C SER A 115 4.23 1.42 8.95
N GLY A 116 3.76 0.40 8.22
CA GLY A 116 3.06 -0.73 8.82
C GLY A 116 1.57 -0.54 9.00
N TYR A 117 0.92 0.29 8.18
CA TYR A 117 -0.53 0.46 8.17
C TYR A 117 -1.14 0.41 6.77
N ILE A 118 -2.46 0.24 6.69
CA ILE A 118 -3.22 0.30 5.44
C ILE A 118 -3.67 1.75 5.22
N CYS A 119 -3.30 2.33 4.09
CA CYS A 119 -3.76 3.63 3.64
C CYS A 119 -4.88 3.45 2.61
N ILE A 120 -5.97 4.20 2.78
CA ILE A 120 -7.07 4.32 1.84
C ILE A 120 -7.21 5.81 1.50
N SER A 121 -6.86 6.18 0.27
CA SER A 121 -6.90 7.57 -0.17
C SER A 121 -8.19 7.87 -0.91
N ILE A 122 -8.86 8.93 -0.52
CA ILE A 122 -10.13 9.39 -1.07
C ILE A 122 -9.88 10.53 -2.06
N ASN A 123 -10.58 10.52 -3.20
CA ASN A 123 -10.55 11.64 -4.13
C ASN A 123 -11.04 12.91 -3.40
N PRO A 124 -10.22 13.97 -3.29
CA PRO A 124 -10.53 15.15 -2.47
C PRO A 124 -11.79 15.88 -2.96
N GLN A 125 -12.13 15.78 -4.26
CA GLN A 125 -13.34 16.39 -4.81
C GLN A 125 -14.63 15.66 -4.38
N ARG A 126 -14.50 14.43 -3.86
CA ARG A 126 -15.60 13.52 -3.55
C ARG A 126 -15.62 13.10 -2.09
N VAL A 127 -14.79 13.71 -1.22
CA VAL A 127 -14.75 13.40 0.22
C VAL A 127 -16.12 13.53 0.87
N ASN A 128 -16.88 14.57 0.49
CA ASN A 128 -18.21 14.84 1.05
C ASN A 128 -19.27 13.79 0.62
N GLU A 129 -18.94 12.87 -0.28
CA GLU A 129 -19.83 11.76 -0.67
C GLU A 129 -19.71 10.55 0.28
N LEU A 130 -18.68 10.50 1.13
CA LEU A 130 -18.53 9.44 2.13
C LEU A 130 -19.33 9.76 3.38
N SER A 131 -20.23 8.86 3.74
CA SER A 131 -20.90 8.88 5.03
C SER A 131 -20.06 8.20 6.11
N GLN A 132 -20.40 8.43 7.39
CA GLN A 132 -19.82 7.69 8.51
C GLN A 132 -20.03 6.17 8.37
N GLU A 133 -21.20 5.75 7.86
CA GLU A 133 -21.51 4.34 7.61
C GLU A 133 -20.57 3.75 6.54
N ASP A 134 -20.19 4.51 5.52
CA ASP A 134 -19.22 4.06 4.53
C ASP A 134 -17.83 3.86 5.13
N LEU A 135 -17.40 4.75 6.03
CA LEU A 135 -16.11 4.62 6.73
C LEU A 135 -16.10 3.35 7.61
N GLU A 136 -17.19 3.08 8.33
CA GLU A 136 -17.36 1.87 9.15
C GLU A 136 -17.41 0.60 8.30
N ASN A 137 -18.08 0.64 7.15
CA ASN A 137 -18.14 -0.46 6.20
C ASN A 137 -16.75 -0.78 5.62
N ILE A 138 -16.00 0.25 5.23
CA ILE A 138 -14.61 0.10 4.78
C ILE A 138 -13.75 -0.52 5.88
N GLN A 139 -13.84 0.00 7.11
CA GLN A 139 -13.11 -0.53 8.26
C GLN A 139 -13.46 -2.02 8.50
N CYS A 140 -14.75 -2.37 8.49
CA CYS A 140 -15.21 -3.74 8.66
C CYS A 140 -14.69 -4.69 7.57
N LEU A 141 -14.66 -4.23 6.30
CA LEU A 141 -14.11 -5.02 5.19
C LEU A 141 -12.62 -5.29 5.38
N VAL A 142 -11.84 -4.28 5.78
CA VAL A 142 -10.41 -4.47 6.06
C VAL A 142 -10.22 -5.43 7.25
N ASN A 143 -10.97 -5.23 8.35
CA ASN A 143 -10.91 -6.08 9.54
C ASN A 143 -11.27 -7.55 9.24
N LYS A 144 -12.26 -7.80 8.38
CA LYS A 144 -12.66 -9.15 7.92
C LYS A 144 -11.48 -9.90 7.31
N TYR A 145 -10.64 -9.24 6.51
CA TYR A 145 -9.46 -9.87 5.90
C TYR A 145 -8.26 -9.89 6.85
N ALA A 146 -8.10 -8.87 7.70
CA ALA A 146 -7.08 -8.84 8.73
C ALA A 146 -7.22 -10.01 9.72
N PHE A 147 -8.45 -10.33 10.13
CA PHE A 147 -8.73 -11.46 11.01
C PHE A 147 -8.25 -12.79 10.41
N LYS A 148 -8.38 -12.98 9.08
CA LYS A 148 -7.90 -14.19 8.39
C LYS A 148 -6.38 -14.33 8.40
N GLU A 149 -5.66 -13.21 8.50
CA GLU A 149 -4.19 -13.15 8.65
C GLU A 149 -3.74 -13.17 10.13
N GLY A 150 -4.69 -13.32 11.07
CA GLY A 150 -4.46 -13.35 12.51
C GLY A 150 -4.18 -11.96 13.11
N ILE A 151 -4.62 -10.89 12.47
CA ILE A 151 -4.49 -9.51 12.95
C ILE A 151 -5.84 -9.02 13.45
N TYR A 152 -5.94 -8.75 14.76
CA TYR A 152 -7.18 -8.32 15.40
C TYR A 152 -7.35 -6.81 15.49
N ASN A 153 -6.25 -6.04 15.42
CA ASN A 153 -6.25 -4.59 15.53
C ASN A 153 -5.42 -3.97 14.39
N VAL A 154 -5.86 -4.18 13.16
CA VAL A 154 -5.11 -3.71 11.98
C VAL A 154 -5.15 -2.17 11.92
N PRO A 155 -4.00 -1.51 11.75
CA PRO A 155 -3.93 -0.07 11.61
C PRO A 155 -4.39 0.38 10.22
N ILE A 156 -5.34 1.31 10.18
CA ILE A 156 -5.96 1.85 8.96
C ILE A 156 -5.98 3.38 9.04
N VAL A 157 -5.58 4.04 7.97
CA VAL A 157 -5.74 5.48 7.76
C VAL A 157 -6.60 5.69 6.51
N ILE A 158 -7.69 6.44 6.66
CA ILE A 158 -8.47 6.96 5.54
C ILE A 158 -8.13 8.45 5.43
N GLU A 159 -7.59 8.88 4.30
CA GLU A 159 -7.10 10.25 4.11
C GLU A 159 -7.50 10.83 2.75
N GLU A 160 -7.57 12.15 2.66
CA GLU A 160 -7.67 12.87 1.39
C GLU A 160 -6.41 12.65 0.55
N PHE A 161 -6.60 12.38 -0.75
CA PHE A 161 -5.48 12.21 -1.66
C PHE A 161 -4.83 13.57 -1.97
N ASN A 162 -3.63 13.80 -1.43
CA ASN A 162 -2.90 15.06 -1.59
C ASN A 162 -2.01 15.14 -2.84
N GLY A 163 -2.33 14.41 -3.91
CA GLY A 163 -1.62 14.53 -5.20
C GLY A 163 -0.23 13.89 -5.24
N VAL A 164 0.29 13.37 -4.12
CA VAL A 164 1.49 12.54 -4.08
C VAL A 164 1.03 11.15 -3.69
N PRO A 165 0.98 10.17 -4.61
CA PRO A 165 0.97 8.78 -4.19
C PRO A 165 2.18 8.65 -3.28
N LEU A 166 1.99 8.27 -2.01
CA LEU A 166 3.10 7.81 -1.19
C LEU A 166 3.63 6.51 -1.82
N LEU A 167 4.38 6.64 -2.93
CA LEU A 167 5.36 5.69 -3.43
C LEU A 167 6.57 5.62 -2.46
N ILE A 168 6.39 6.02 -1.20
CA ILE A 168 7.41 5.89 -0.14
C ILE A 168 7.35 4.49 0.50
N GLY A 169 6.61 3.56 -0.10
CA GLY A 169 6.61 2.13 0.26
C GLY A 169 7.38 1.24 -0.72
N TYR A 170 7.47 1.63 -2.00
CA TYR A 170 8.01 0.75 -3.05
C TYR A 170 9.53 0.65 -3.05
N THR A 171 10.25 1.61 -2.47
CA THR A 171 11.72 1.61 -2.49
C THR A 171 12.34 0.73 -1.42
N SER A 172 11.75 0.54 -0.22
CA SER A 172 12.50 -0.18 0.83
C SER A 172 12.59 -1.70 0.68
N ILE A 173 11.59 -2.35 0.07
CA ILE A 173 11.63 -3.81 -0.17
C ILE A 173 12.50 -4.11 -1.39
N PHE A 174 12.42 -3.25 -2.41
CA PHE A 174 13.22 -3.37 -3.61
C PHE A 174 14.65 -2.89 -3.41
N ASP A 175 14.98 -1.90 -2.59
CA ASP A 175 16.38 -1.50 -2.39
C ASP A 175 17.17 -2.62 -1.71
N GLY A 176 16.56 -3.34 -0.76
CA GLY A 176 17.16 -4.55 -0.17
C GLY A 176 17.33 -5.68 -1.18
N LEU A 177 16.28 -5.99 -1.95
CA LEU A 177 16.34 -7.04 -2.98
C LEU A 177 17.26 -6.67 -4.15
N THR A 178 17.27 -5.42 -4.61
CA THR A 178 18.09 -4.92 -5.72
C THR A 178 19.56 -4.81 -5.29
N THR A 179 19.84 -4.43 -4.03
CA THR A 179 21.20 -4.46 -3.48
C THR A 179 21.71 -5.88 -3.31
N ALA A 180 20.88 -6.81 -2.80
CA ALA A 180 21.23 -8.23 -2.70
C ALA A 180 21.45 -8.86 -4.09
N PHE A 181 20.53 -8.64 -5.05
CA PHE A 181 20.68 -9.11 -6.43
C PHE A 181 21.92 -8.53 -7.13
N ASN A 182 22.25 -7.24 -6.94
CA ASN A 182 23.43 -6.63 -7.55
C ASN A 182 24.76 -7.13 -6.95
N ASN A 183 24.75 -7.65 -5.73
CA ASN A 183 25.92 -8.25 -5.09
C ASN A 183 26.11 -9.73 -5.45
N ILE A 184 25.06 -10.41 -5.92
CA ILE A 184 25.09 -11.83 -6.33
C ILE A 184 25.46 -11.99 -7.81
N VAL A 185 25.21 -11.00 -8.66
CA VAL A 185 25.51 -11.03 -10.11
C VAL A 185 26.93 -10.50 -10.43
N LYS A 186 27.90 -10.71 -9.52
CA LYS A 186 29.34 -10.43 -9.77
C LYS A 186 30.18 -11.69 -9.73
#